data_AF-A0A519VAQ0-F1
#
_entry.id   AF-A0A519VAQ0-F1
#
_cell.length_a   1.000
_cell.length_b   1.000
_cell.length_c   1.000
_cell.angle_alpha   90.00
_cell.angle_beta   90.00
_cell.angle_gamma   90.00
#
_symmetry.space_group_name_H-M   'P 1'
#
loop_
_entity.id
_entity.type
_entity.pdbx_description
1 polymer ?
#
loop_
_entity_poly.entity_id
_entity_poly.type
_entity_poly.pdbx_seq_one_letter_code
_entity_poly.pdbx_strand_id
1 'polypeptide(L)'
;MGHFGFTPAAGQTYHARVTLAGGGTADYPLPAAQPSGYTLHVADAGDAFTVEARYQGTTPPGPALLLTEVRGYLVGLAPRPLTSDGKPATWRVPKAKY
;
A
#
# COMPACT_ATOMS: atom_id res chain seq x y z
N MET A 1 12.97 -0.19 -10.96
CA MET A 1 11.56 -0.60 -11.18
C MET A 1 10.71 0.65 -11.30
N GLY A 2 9.76 0.70 -12.24
CA GLY A 2 8.86 1.84 -12.39
C GLY A 2 7.73 1.82 -11.36
N HIS A 3 7.13 2.98 -11.07
CA HIS A 3 5.92 3.09 -10.27
C HIS A 3 4.83 3.78 -11.09
N PHE A 4 3.57 3.39 -10.86
CA PHE A 4 2.40 4.01 -11.47
C PHE A 4 1.42 4.37 -10.34
N GLY A 5 1.08 5.65 -10.23
CA GLY A 5 0.12 6.16 -9.25
C GLY A 5 -1.26 6.30 -9.88
N PHE A 6 -2.28 5.73 -9.26
CA PHE A 6 -3.66 5.78 -9.72
C PHE A 6 -4.63 5.81 -8.55
N THR A 7 -5.67 6.65 -8.64
CA THR A 7 -6.75 6.72 -7.65
C THR A 7 -8.07 6.33 -8.33
N PRO A 8 -8.62 5.14 -8.05
CA PRO A 8 -9.87 4.69 -8.67
C PRO A 8 -11.07 5.52 -8.18
N ALA A 9 -12.02 5.78 -9.08
CA ALA A 9 -13.32 6.33 -8.73
C ALA A 9 -14.24 5.23 -8.19
N ALA A 10 -15.12 5.60 -7.25
CA ALA A 10 -16.08 4.67 -6.67
C ALA A 10 -17.04 4.13 -7.75
N GLY A 11 -17.35 2.83 -7.68
CA GLY A 11 -18.28 2.17 -8.59
C GLY A 11 -17.73 1.84 -9.99
N GLN A 12 -16.44 2.06 -10.22
CA GLN A 12 -15.77 1.75 -11.49
C GLN A 12 -14.90 0.49 -11.37
N THR A 13 -14.69 -0.19 -12.49
CA THR A 13 -13.78 -1.34 -12.59
C THR A 13 -12.60 -0.98 -13.47
N TYR A 14 -11.40 -1.35 -13.04
CA TYR A 14 -10.16 -0.99 -13.71
C TYR A 14 -9.35 -2.26 -14.02
N HIS A 15 -8.64 -2.24 -15.13
CA HIS A 15 -7.60 -3.21 -15.46
C HIS A 15 -6.32 -2.45 -15.80
N ALA A 16 -5.19 -2.95 -15.33
CA ALA A 16 -3.88 -2.38 -15.65
C ALA A 16 -3.29 -3.16 -16.82
N ARG A 17 -3.07 -2.49 -17.96
CA ARG A 17 -2.40 -3.05 -19.12
C ARG A 17 -0.97 -2.54 -19.18
N VAL A 18 0.01 -3.43 -19.11
CA VAL A 18 1.44 -3.10 -19.12
C VAL A 18 2.05 -3.52 -20.45
N THR A 19 2.78 -2.61 -21.11
CA THR A 19 3.62 -2.94 -22.27
C THR A 19 5.01 -3.32 -21.78
N LEU A 20 5.44 -4.52 -22.11
CA LEU A 20 6.73 -5.07 -21.71
C LEU A 20 7.84 -4.62 -22.68
N ALA A 21 9.09 -4.70 -22.25
CA ALA A 21 10.24 -4.30 -23.06
C ALA A 21 10.33 -5.04 -24.43
N GLY A 22 9.76 -6.24 -24.53
CA GLY A 22 9.67 -7.01 -25.77
C GLY A 22 8.46 -6.67 -26.66
N GLY A 23 7.69 -5.63 -26.36
CA GLY A 23 6.52 -5.20 -27.13
C GLY A 23 5.22 -5.98 -26.84
N GLY A 24 5.27 -7.05 -26.04
CA GLY A 24 4.09 -7.77 -25.57
C GLY A 24 3.30 -6.96 -24.53
N THR A 25 2.01 -7.27 -24.38
CA THR A 25 1.15 -6.67 -23.35
C THR A 25 0.70 -7.70 -22.33
N ALA A 26 0.65 -7.30 -21.06
CA ALA A 26 0.09 -8.08 -19.96
C ALA A 26 -1.05 -7.30 -19.29
N ASP A 27 -2.18 -7.97 -19.04
CA ASP A 27 -3.34 -7.41 -18.36
C ASP A 27 -3.39 -7.92 -16.91
N TYR A 28 -3.56 -7.00 -15.97
CA TYR A 28 -3.65 -7.26 -14.54
C TYR A 28 -5.01 -6.75 -14.02
N PRO A 29 -5.87 -7.62 -13.45
CA PRO A 29 -7.12 -7.18 -12.86
C PRO A 29 -6.82 -6.34 -11.62
N LEU A 30 -7.44 -5.16 -11.50
CA LEU A 30 -7.39 -4.37 -10.28
C LEU A 30 -8.59 -4.73 -9.38
N PRO A 31 -8.43 -4.71 -8.05
CA PRO A 31 -9.54 -4.91 -7.13
C PRO A 31 -10.64 -3.88 -7.38
N ALA A 32 -11.90 -4.28 -7.24
CA ALA A 32 -13.01 -3.34 -7.26
C ALA A 32 -12.86 -2.30 -6.14
N ALA A 33 -13.05 -1.02 -6.47
CA ALA A 33 -12.99 0.05 -5.48
C ALA A 33 -14.16 -0.07 -4.50
N GLN A 34 -13.86 -0.20 -3.21
CA GLN A 34 -14.85 -0.28 -2.14
C GLN A 34 -15.08 1.09 -1.48
N PRO A 35 -16.29 1.38 -0.96
CA PRO A 35 -16.57 2.65 -0.29
C PRO A 35 -15.86 2.82 1.05
N SER A 36 -15.36 1.71 1.62
CA SER A 36 -14.53 1.69 2.83
C SER A 36 -13.42 0.66 2.70
N GLY A 37 -12.34 0.85 3.45
CA GLY A 37 -11.22 -0.07 3.46
C GLY A 37 -9.92 0.56 3.93
N TYR A 38 -8.85 -0.22 3.81
CA TYR A 38 -7.49 0.20 4.12
C TYR A 38 -6.70 0.31 2.82
N THR A 39 -5.84 1.32 2.74
CA THR A 39 -4.84 1.46 1.68
C THR A 39 -3.46 1.46 2.28
N LEU A 40 -2.51 0.81 1.59
CA LEU A 40 -1.11 0.80 1.93
C LEU A 40 -0.34 1.50 0.81
N HIS A 41 0.47 2.48 1.16
CA HIS A 41 1.36 3.16 0.25
C HIS A 41 2.80 2.99 0.74
N VAL A 42 3.67 2.50 -0.14
CA VAL A 42 5.09 2.29 0.16
C VAL A 42 5.87 3.13 -0.82
N ALA A 43 6.65 4.08 -0.30
CA ALA A 43 7.53 4.94 -1.07
C ALA A 43 8.98 4.66 -0.71
N ASP A 44 9.84 4.57 -1.72
CA ASP A 44 11.28 4.56 -1.52
C ASP A 44 11.75 5.96 -1.10
N ALA A 45 12.42 6.05 0.05
CA ALA A 45 12.95 7.29 0.60
C ALA A 45 14.49 7.23 0.74
N GLY A 46 15.16 6.49 -0.14
CA GLY A 46 16.62 6.36 -0.16
C GLY A 46 17.12 5.24 0.75
N ASP A 47 17.54 5.57 1.96
CA ASP A 47 18.05 4.64 2.98
C ASP A 47 16.94 3.88 3.74
N ALA A 48 15.69 4.26 3.51
CA ALA A 48 14.51 3.69 4.14
C ALA A 48 13.34 3.60 3.16
N PHE A 49 12.32 2.84 3.54
CA PHE A 49 10.98 2.97 2.99
C PHE A 49 10.11 3.82 3.92
N THR A 50 9.31 4.70 3.33
CA THR A 50 8.17 5.31 4.01
C THR A 50 6.96 4.45 3.72
N VAL A 51 6.34 3.93 4.77
CA VAL A 51 5.12 3.11 4.67
C VAL A 51 3.99 3.88 5.32
N GLU A 52 2.90 4.08 4.58
CA GLU A 52 1.70 4.77 5.04
C GLU A 52 0.50 3.82 4.92
N ALA A 53 -0.23 3.66 6.02
CA ALA A 53 -1.54 3.02 6.01
C ALA A 53 -2.62 4.09 6.22
N ARG A 54 -3.64 4.12 5.37
CA ARG A 54 -4.82 4.98 5.53
C ARG A 54 -6.07 4.14 5.64
N TYR A 55 -6.99 4.57 6.49
CA TYR A 55 -8.33 4.03 6.54
C TYR A 55 -9.32 5.02 5.94
N GLN A 56 -10.27 4.50 5.16
CA GLN A 56 -11.43 5.23 4.68
C GLN A 56 -12.69 4.47 5.09
N GLY A 57 -13.64 5.16 5.73
CA GLY A 57 -14.90 4.56 6.14
C GLY A 57 -15.57 5.35 7.27
N THR A 58 -16.80 4.97 7.58
CA THR A 58 -17.63 5.62 8.60
C THR A 58 -17.47 5.00 9.99
N THR A 59 -17.01 3.75 10.07
CA THR A 59 -16.74 3.06 11.34
C THR A 59 -15.32 3.38 11.82
N PRO A 60 -15.10 3.68 13.11
CA PRO A 60 -13.74 3.86 13.62
C PRO A 60 -12.86 2.62 13.34
N PRO A 61 -11.67 2.79 12.76
CA PRO A 61 -10.79 1.66 12.48
C PRO A 61 -10.10 1.14 13.76
N GLY A 62 -9.71 -0.13 13.72
CA GLY A 62 -8.72 -0.67 14.66
C GLY A 62 -7.30 -0.15 14.33
N PRO A 63 -6.30 -0.45 15.17
CA PRO A 63 -4.92 -0.11 14.86
C PRO A 63 -4.45 -0.86 13.60
N ALA A 64 -3.59 -0.22 12.81
CA ALA A 64 -2.85 -0.91 11.76
C ALA A 64 -1.59 -1.55 12.33
N LEU A 65 -1.31 -2.78 11.95
CA LEU A 65 -0.07 -3.49 12.27
C LEU A 65 0.78 -3.61 11.01
N LEU A 66 1.97 -2.99 11.01
CA LEU A 66 2.95 -3.25 9.98
C LEU A 66 3.74 -4.51 10.35
N LEU A 67 3.67 -5.51 9.47
CA LEU A 67 4.46 -6.73 9.52
C LEU A 67 5.54 -6.66 8.45
N THR A 68 6.79 -6.88 8.84
CA THR A 68 7.93 -6.90 7.91
C THR A 68 8.50 -8.30 7.82
N GLU A 69 8.63 -8.80 6.59
CA GLU A 69 9.17 -10.12 6.29
C GLU A 69 10.44 -10.00 5.44
N VAL A 70 11.46 -10.77 5.79
CA VAL A 70 12.68 -10.92 5.01
C VAL A 70 13.02 -12.39 4.90
N ARG A 71 13.14 -12.88 3.66
CA ARG A 71 13.53 -14.28 3.35
C ARG A 71 12.67 -15.34 4.09
N GLY A 72 11.36 -15.10 4.22
CA GLY A 72 10.46 -16.02 4.93
C GLY A 72 10.41 -15.83 6.45
N TYR A 73 11.13 -14.86 7.02
CA TYR A 73 11.16 -14.60 8.46
C TYR A 73 10.49 -13.27 8.81
N LEU A 74 9.66 -13.28 9.86
CA LEU A 74 9.13 -12.07 10.46
C LEU A 74 10.23 -11.36 11.24
N VAL A 75 10.56 -10.15 10.82
CA VAL A 75 11.66 -9.34 11.35
C VAL A 75 11.18 -8.03 11.98
N GLY A 76 9.89 -7.72 11.86
CA GLY A 76 9.30 -6.53 12.48
C GLY A 76 7.79 -6.64 12.66
N LEU A 77 7.32 -6.15 13.81
CA LEU A 77 5.92 -5.97 14.16
C LEU A 77 5.77 -4.58 14.80
N ALA A 78 5.03 -3.69 14.15
CA ALA A 78 4.90 -2.31 14.61
C ALA A 78 3.44 -1.82 14.50
N PRO A 79 2.62 -1.94 15.56
CA PRO A 79 1.27 -1.41 15.56
C PRO A 79 1.28 0.12 15.66
N ARG A 80 0.35 0.78 14.98
CA ARG A 80 0.04 2.20 15.14
C ARG A 80 -1.46 2.45 15.12
N PRO A 81 -1.95 3.43 15.88
CA PRO A 81 -3.34 3.82 15.81
C PRO A 81 -3.66 4.37 14.41
N LEU A 82 -4.86 4.04 13.93
CA LEU A 82 -5.47 4.71 12.79
C LEU A 82 -6.64 5.54 13.28
N THR A 83 -6.90 6.63 12.57
CA THR A 83 -7.97 7.57 12.87
C THR A 83 -8.91 7.67 11.66
N SER A 84 -10.19 7.93 11.92
CA SER A 84 -11.19 8.17 10.87
C SER A 84 -11.07 9.54 10.20
N ASP A 85 -10.15 10.40 10.67
CA ASP A 85 -9.85 11.73 10.11
C ASP A 85 -9.02 11.67 8.81
N GLY A 86 -8.74 10.46 8.29
CA GLY A 86 -8.00 10.23 7.06
C GLY A 86 -6.48 10.38 7.18
N LYS A 87 -5.94 10.67 8.39
CA LYS A 87 -4.50 10.75 8.58
C LYS A 87 -3.85 9.37 8.47
N PRO A 88 -2.70 9.26 7.78
CA PRO A 88 -2.01 8.00 7.66
C PRO A 88 -1.30 7.61 8.96
N ALA A 89 -1.38 6.33 9.34
CA ALA A 89 -0.36 5.74 10.18
C ALA A 89 0.91 5.60 9.35
N THR A 90 2.02 6.17 9.83
CA THR A 90 3.27 6.23 9.08
C THR A 90 4.40 5.49 9.80
N TRP A 91 5.15 4.68 9.06
CA TRP A 91 6.37 4.04 9.51
C TRP A 91 7.53 4.42 8.60
N ARG A 92 8.70 4.60 9.22
CA ARG A 92 9.98 4.66 8.53
C ARG A 92 10.68 3.32 8.75
N VAL A 93 10.94 2.60 7.66
CA VAL A 93 11.49 1.24 7.65
C VAL A 93 12.91 1.31 7.07
N PRO A 94 13.96 1.36 7.91
CA PRO A 94 15.34 1.49 7.43
C PRO A 94 15.75 0.24 6.64
N LYS A 95 16.34 0.41 5.45
CA LYS A 95 16.81 -0.70 4.62
C LYS A 95 17.97 -1.45 5.28
N ALA A 96 18.82 -0.74 6.03
CA ALA A 96 19.95 -1.34 6.74
C ALA A 96 19.57 -2.38 7.81
N LYS A 97 18.29 -2.48 8.20
CA LYS A 97 17.82 -3.47 9.18
C LYS A 97 17.48 -4.83 8.55
N TYR A 98 17.55 -4.96 7.23
CA TYR A 98 17.03 -6.07 6.44
C TYR A 98 18.02 -6.49 5.35
#